data_AF-A0AAP2K0H5-F1
#
_entry.id   AF-A0AAP2K0H5-F1
#
_cell.length_a   1.000
_cell.length_b   1.000
_cell.length_c   1.000
_cell.angle_alpha   90.00
_cell.angle_beta   90.00
_cell.angle_gamma   90.00
#
_symmetry.space_group_name_H-M   'P 1'
#
loop_
_entity.id
_entity.type
_entity.pdbx_description
1 polymer ?
#
loop_
_entity_poly.entity_id
_entity_poly.type
_entity_poly.pdbx_seq_one_letter_code
_entity_poly.pdbx_strand_id
1 'polypeptide(L)'
;MSATRVHLDNAVKKIAFDHFYVAKMLCSVIDKTRQNELNKIARENRKLAHRSRYLWLHCRNKLNENKRVRLGLAQQVLPETSLCWAMKELARELWYRPYDKHSKSYWLEWVSMVTNGNVLYLC
;
A
#
# COMPACT_ATOMS: atom_id res chain seq x y z
N MET A 1 12.06 -14.13 14.89
CA MET A 1 11.76 -13.31 16.10
C MET A 1 11.83 -14.08 17.43
N SER A 2 11.96 -15.42 17.45
CA SER A 2 12.04 -16.21 18.69
C SER A 2 13.33 -15.96 19.48
N ALA A 3 14.51 -16.12 18.85
CA ALA A 3 15.80 -15.98 19.53
C ALA A 3 16.02 -14.61 20.21
N THR A 4 15.66 -13.51 19.54
CA THR A 4 15.76 -12.16 20.12
C THR A 4 14.92 -12.00 21.39
N ARG A 5 13.74 -12.64 21.46
CA ARG A 5 12.87 -12.60 22.65
C ARG A 5 13.40 -13.46 23.79
N VAL A 6 14.14 -14.52 23.47
CA VAL A 6 14.75 -15.45 24.44
C VAL A 6 16.04 -14.88 25.04
N HIS A 7 16.85 -14.17 24.23
CA HIS A 7 18.21 -13.78 24.62
C HIS A 7 18.38 -12.29 24.95
N LEU A 8 17.37 -11.45 24.74
CA LEU A 8 17.46 -10.02 25.02
C LEU A 8 16.38 -9.58 26.01
N ASP A 9 16.81 -9.10 27.17
CA ASP A 9 15.91 -8.51 28.15
C ASP A 9 15.16 -7.33 27.55
N ASN A 10 13.85 -7.29 27.83
CA ASN A 10 12.94 -6.28 27.29
C ASN A 10 12.93 -6.22 25.75
N ALA A 11 13.23 -7.33 25.05
CA ALA A 11 13.27 -7.39 23.59
C ALA A 11 12.07 -6.72 22.91
N VAL A 12 10.85 -6.92 23.42
CA VAL A 12 9.62 -6.35 22.85
C VAL A 12 9.67 -4.82 22.77
N LYS A 13 10.30 -4.15 23.75
CA LYS A 13 10.46 -2.68 23.75
C LYS A 13 11.56 -2.20 22.81
N LYS A 14 12.46 -3.10 22.39
CA LYS A 14 13.64 -2.81 21.56
C LYS A 14 13.45 -3.19 20.09
N ILE A 15 12.48 -4.07 19.79
CA ILE A 15 12.17 -4.46 18.42
C ILE A 15 11.54 -3.26 17.71
N ALA A 16 12.22 -2.79 16.67
CA ALA A 16 11.71 -1.80 15.73
C ALA A 16 11.51 -2.47 14.37
N PHE A 17 10.50 -2.02 13.63
CA PHE A 17 10.35 -2.34 12.21
C PHE A 17 10.93 -1.19 11.41
N ASP A 18 11.83 -1.48 10.49
CA ASP A 18 12.34 -0.46 9.59
C ASP A 18 11.33 -0.17 8.47
N HIS A 19 11.41 1.05 7.96
CA HIS A 19 10.51 1.54 6.92
C HIS A 19 10.60 0.71 5.63
N PHE A 20 11.80 0.29 5.24
CA PHE A 20 12.02 -0.36 3.97
C PHE A 20 11.30 -1.70 3.89
N TYR A 21 11.39 -2.53 4.94
CA TYR A 21 10.69 -3.80 4.97
C TYR A 21 9.17 -3.63 5.00
N VAL A 22 8.64 -2.65 5.74
CA VAL A 22 7.19 -2.34 5.74
C VAL A 22 6.72 -1.93 4.35
N ALA A 23 7.41 -0.97 3.71
CA ALA A 23 7.08 -0.52 2.36
C ALA A 23 7.20 -1.66 1.33
N LYS A 24 8.23 -2.52 1.44
CA LYS A 24 8.42 -3.68 0.57
C LYS A 24 7.26 -4.67 0.68
N MET A 25 6.77 -4.95 1.89
CA MET A 25 5.62 -5.83 2.11
C MET A 25 4.36 -5.26 1.45
N LEU A 26 4.06 -3.97 1.65
CA LEU A 26 2.91 -3.31 1.02
C LEU A 26 2.98 -3.35 -0.52
N CYS A 27 4.16 -3.06 -1.09
CA CYS A 27 4.39 -3.16 -2.53
C CYS A 27 4.21 -4.58 -3.07
N SER A 28 4.58 -5.61 -2.30
CA SER A 28 4.38 -7.01 -2.70
C SER A 28 2.90 -7.39 -2.75
N VAL A 29 2.08 -6.87 -1.84
CA VAL A 29 0.62 -7.10 -1.86
C VAL A 29 0.01 -6.49 -3.12
N ILE A 30 0.32 -5.23 -3.42
CA ILE A 30 -0.14 -4.54 -4.64
C ILE A 30 0.19 -5.36 -5.89
N ASP A 31 1.42 -5.85 -6.01
CA ASP A 31 1.83 -6.58 -7.21
C ASP A 31 1.12 -7.93 -7.38
N LYS A 32 0.89 -8.64 -6.27
CA LYS A 32 0.12 -9.90 -6.26
C LYS A 32 -1.34 -9.65 -6.63
N THR A 33 -1.98 -8.64 -6.03
CA THR A 33 -3.37 -8.26 -6.35
C THR A 33 -3.50 -7.87 -7.83
N ARG A 34 -2.58 -7.04 -8.33
CA ARG A 34 -2.53 -6.66 -9.75
C ARG A 34 -2.40 -7.84 -10.68
N GLN A 35 -1.55 -8.82 -10.36
CA GLN A 35 -1.41 -10.02 -11.16
C GLN A 35 -2.70 -10.85 -11.17
N ASN A 36 -3.34 -11.00 -10.01
CA ASN A 36 -4.60 -11.72 -9.88
C ASN A 36 -5.74 -11.05 -10.65
N GLU A 37 -5.90 -9.73 -10.54
CA GLU A 37 -6.93 -9.00 -11.29
C GLU A 37 -6.67 -9.00 -12.79
N LEU A 38 -5.43 -8.78 -13.25
CA LEU A 38 -5.10 -8.81 -14.67
C LEU A 38 -5.44 -10.14 -15.35
N ASN A 39 -5.33 -11.24 -14.61
CA ASN A 39 -5.71 -12.56 -15.09
C ASN A 39 -7.23 -12.71 -15.24
N LYS A 40 -8.03 -11.96 -14.47
CA LYS A 40 -9.49 -12.03 -14.44
C LYS A 40 -10.19 -11.02 -15.35
N ILE A 41 -9.59 -9.87 -15.63
CA ILE A 41 -10.24 -8.83 -16.46
C ILE A 41 -10.31 -9.21 -17.94
N ALA A 42 -11.33 -8.66 -18.61
CA ALA A 42 -11.56 -8.83 -20.03
C ALA A 42 -10.38 -8.29 -20.89
N ARG A 43 -10.20 -8.86 -22.09
CA ARG A 43 -9.03 -8.60 -22.94
C ARG A 43 -8.96 -7.14 -23.39
N GLU A 44 -10.11 -6.53 -23.65
CA GLU A 44 -10.27 -5.12 -23.98
C GLU A 44 -9.76 -4.20 -22.85
N ASN A 45 -10.03 -4.56 -21.60
CA ASN A 45 -9.63 -3.80 -20.41
C ASN A 45 -8.13 -3.94 -20.10
N ARG A 46 -7.47 -5.01 -20.56
CA ARG A 46 -6.02 -5.18 -20.38
C ARG A 46 -5.21 -4.06 -21.04
N LYS A 47 -5.73 -3.42 -22.08
CA LYS A 47 -5.07 -2.26 -22.71
C LYS A 47 -4.97 -1.07 -21.75
N LEU A 48 -5.99 -0.84 -20.93
CA LEU A 48 -6.02 0.25 -19.94
C LEU A 48 -5.04 0.02 -18.79
N ALA A 49 -4.85 -1.25 -18.39
CA ALA A 49 -3.87 -1.62 -17.37
C ALA A 49 -2.46 -1.93 -17.93
N HIS A 50 -2.23 -1.73 -19.23
CA HIS A 50 -0.98 -2.12 -19.88
C HIS A 50 0.23 -1.36 -19.33
N ARG A 51 1.29 -2.11 -18.98
CA ARG A 51 2.54 -1.57 -18.39
C ARG A 51 2.28 -0.67 -17.17
N SER A 52 1.25 -1.00 -16.37
CA SER A 52 0.87 -0.24 -15.18
C SER A 52 1.68 -0.59 -13.92
N ARG A 53 2.40 -1.72 -13.89
CA ARG A 53 3.16 -2.22 -12.72
C ARG A 53 3.88 -1.12 -11.95
N TYR A 54 4.73 -0.35 -12.62
CA TYR A 54 5.54 0.69 -11.98
C TYR A 54 4.76 1.94 -11.57
N LEU A 55 3.56 2.16 -12.13
CA LEU A 55 2.70 3.29 -11.72
C LEU A 55 2.25 3.10 -10.27
N TRP A 56 1.91 1.87 -9.89
CA TRP A 56 1.48 1.52 -8.53
C TRP A 56 2.62 1.57 -7.50
N LEU A 57 3.86 1.32 -7.92
CA LEU A 57 5.00 1.30 -6.99
C LEU A 57 5.49 2.70 -6.64
N HIS A 58 5.22 3.70 -7.49
CA HIS A 58 5.56 5.09 -7.21
C HIS A 58 4.63 5.74 -6.19
N CYS A 59 5.15 6.76 -5.52
CA CYS A 59 4.35 7.67 -4.68
C CYS A 59 3.57 8.62 -5.58
N ARG A 60 2.33 8.97 -5.21
CA ARG A 60 1.45 9.92 -5.93
C ARG A 60 2.18 11.21 -6.32
N ASN A 61 2.94 11.77 -5.39
CA ASN A 61 3.65 13.05 -5.56
C ASN A 61 4.88 12.96 -6.49
N LYS A 62 5.28 11.75 -6.90
CA LYS A 62 6.40 11.51 -7.82
C LYS A 62 5.94 11.15 -9.24
N LEU A 63 4.63 11.09 -9.48
CA LEU A 63 4.05 10.86 -10.80
C LEU A 63 3.94 12.19 -11.55
N ASN A 64 4.49 12.24 -12.77
CA ASN A 64 4.20 13.30 -13.72
C ASN A 64 2.80 13.12 -14.32
N GLU A 65 2.32 14.12 -15.06
CA GLU A 65 0.94 14.15 -15.56
C GLU A 65 0.59 12.93 -16.40
N ASN A 66 1.46 12.56 -17.35
CA ASN A 66 1.28 11.37 -18.18
C ASN A 66 1.15 10.08 -17.35
N LYS A 67 1.93 9.95 -16.27
CA LYS A 67 1.84 8.79 -15.38
C LYS A 67 0.56 8.82 -14.54
N ARG A 68 0.06 10.00 -14.14
CA ARG A 68 -1.20 10.14 -13.39
C ARG A 68 -2.39 9.74 -14.24
N VAL A 69 -2.47 10.22 -15.48
CA VAL A 69 -3.53 9.84 -16.43
C VAL A 69 -3.53 8.32 -16.62
N ARG A 70 -2.36 7.72 -16.87
CA ARG A 70 -2.24 6.27 -17.02
C ARG A 70 -2.61 5.49 -15.75
N LEU A 71 -2.30 6.03 -14.57
CA LEU A 71 -2.71 5.43 -13.30
C LEU A 71 -4.24 5.46 -13.18
N GLY A 72 -4.88 6.59 -13.48
CA GLY A 72 -6.34 6.74 -13.47
C GLY A 72 -7.05 5.74 -14.41
N LEU A 73 -6.52 5.54 -15.62
CA LEU A 73 -7.05 4.52 -16.54
C LEU A 73 -6.90 3.10 -15.99
N ALA A 74 -5.75 2.79 -15.38
CA ALA A 74 -5.54 1.47 -14.76
C ALA A 74 -6.44 1.27 -13.54
N GLN A 75 -6.77 2.34 -12.80
CA GLN A 75 -7.66 2.28 -11.64
C GLN A 75 -9.09 1.91 -12.00
N GLN A 76 -9.57 2.31 -13.19
CA GLN A 76 -10.91 1.96 -13.67
C GLN A 76 -11.11 0.46 -13.92
N VAL A 77 -10.02 -0.27 -14.17
CA VAL A 77 -10.06 -1.69 -14.54
C VAL A 77 -9.41 -2.62 -13.52
N LEU A 78 -8.75 -2.08 -12.49
CA LEU A 78 -8.11 -2.85 -11.42
C LEU A 78 -8.53 -2.31 -10.03
N PRO A 79 -9.82 -2.42 -9.65
CA PRO A 79 -10.34 -1.84 -8.41
C PRO A 79 -9.66 -2.37 -7.14
N GLU A 80 -9.33 -3.66 -7.04
CA GLU A 80 -8.67 -4.22 -5.84
C GLU A 80 -7.22 -3.71 -5.73
N THR A 81 -6.51 -3.62 -6.85
CA THR A 81 -5.16 -3.05 -6.93
C THR A 81 -5.20 -1.57 -6.56
N SER A 82 -6.23 -0.85 -7.01
CA SER A 82 -6.45 0.55 -6.70
C SER A 82 -6.64 0.76 -5.20
N LEU A 83 -7.43 -0.11 -4.57
CA LEU A 83 -7.62 -0.11 -3.12
C LEU A 83 -6.29 -0.36 -2.39
N CYS A 84 -5.54 -1.39 -2.79
CA CYS A 84 -4.23 -1.70 -2.21
C CYS A 84 -3.26 -0.52 -2.34
N TRP A 85 -3.27 0.15 -3.50
CA TRP A 85 -2.45 1.32 -3.74
C TRP A 85 -2.82 2.51 -2.84
N ALA A 86 -4.11 2.80 -2.71
CA ALA A 86 -4.61 3.85 -1.82
C ALA A 86 -4.21 3.57 -0.37
N MET A 87 -4.35 2.33 0.11
CA MET A 87 -3.91 1.94 1.45
C MET A 87 -2.41 2.11 1.66
N LYS A 88 -1.60 1.80 0.65
CA LYS A 88 -0.15 1.99 0.68
C LYS A 88 0.23 3.48 0.70
N GLU A 89 -0.47 4.33 -0.04
CA GLU A 89 -0.24 5.78 0.02
C GLU A 89 -0.65 6.36 1.39
N LEU A 90 -1.78 5.91 1.96
CA LEU A 90 -2.17 6.31 3.32
C LEU A 90 -1.16 5.85 4.38
N ALA A 91 -0.68 4.61 4.30
CA ALA A 91 0.38 4.11 5.19
C ALA A 91 1.66 4.95 5.08
N ARG A 92 2.01 5.39 3.87
CA ARG A 92 3.15 6.28 3.64
C ARG A 92 2.94 7.65 4.28
N GLU A 93 1.74 8.24 4.15
CA GLU A 93 1.39 9.51 4.78
C GLU A 93 1.50 9.40 6.31
N LEU A 94 1.00 8.31 6.90
CA LEU A 94 1.16 8.03 8.33
C LEU A 94 2.62 7.84 8.75
N TRP A 95 3.44 7.20 7.93
CA TRP A 95 4.86 6.97 8.23
C TRP A 95 5.67 8.26 8.31
N TYR A 96 5.43 9.21 7.40
CA TYR A 96 6.18 10.48 7.35
C TYR A 96 5.61 11.55 8.27
N ARG A 97 4.47 11.30 8.92
CA ARG A 97 3.90 12.22 9.90
C ARG A 97 4.79 12.28 11.16
N PRO A 98 5.06 13.47 11.72
CA PRO A 98 5.71 13.58 13.01
C PRO A 98 4.94 12.83 14.10
N TYR A 99 5.67 12.18 15.01
CA TYR A 99 5.04 11.47 16.11
C TYR A 99 4.27 12.42 17.03
N ASP A 100 3.03 12.04 17.34
CA ASP A 100 2.15 12.70 18.29
C ASP A 100 1.36 11.66 19.11
N LYS A 101 0.62 12.13 20.12
CA LYS A 101 -0.19 11.25 20.99
C LYS A 101 -1.28 10.45 20.24
N HIS A 102 -1.61 10.84 19.01
CA HIS A 102 -2.62 10.22 18.15
C HIS A 102 -2.02 9.28 17.09
N SER A 103 -0.69 9.22 16.97
CA SER A 103 -0.02 8.41 15.94
C SER A 103 -0.42 6.95 16.02
N LYS A 104 -0.54 6.40 17.23
CA LYS A 104 -1.04 5.04 17.45
C LYS A 104 -2.49 4.87 16.96
N SER A 105 -3.38 5.81 17.23
CA SER A 105 -4.78 5.71 16.79
C SER A 105 -4.91 5.74 15.28
N TYR A 106 -4.12 6.56 14.58
CA TYR A 106 -4.16 6.58 13.11
C TYR A 106 -3.70 5.27 12.48
N TRP A 107 -2.65 4.65 13.04
CA TRP A 107 -2.22 3.32 12.57
C TRP A 107 -3.28 2.24 12.87
N LEU A 108 -3.96 2.29 14.02
CA LEU A 108 -5.06 1.37 14.34
C LEU A 108 -6.26 1.57 13.41
N GLU A 109 -6.59 2.81 13.08
CA GLU A 109 -7.62 3.14 12.11
C GLU A 109 -7.27 2.61 10.72
N TRP A 110 -6.03 2.80 10.27
CA TRP A 110 -5.54 2.21 9.02
C TRP A 110 -5.65 0.68 9.00
N VAL A 111 -5.30 0.01 10.11
CA VAL A 111 -5.47 -1.46 10.24
C VAL A 111 -6.94 -1.85 10.13
N SER A 112 -7.85 -1.08 10.75
CA SER A 112 -9.30 -1.29 10.65
C SER A 112 -9.78 -1.12 9.20
N MET A 113 -9.34 -0.08 8.50
CA MET A 113 -9.69 0.15 7.08
C MET A 113 -9.24 -1.02 6.20
N VAL A 114 -8.00 -1.49 6.36
CA VAL A 114 -7.46 -2.62 5.58
C VAL A 114 -8.19 -3.93 5.90
N THR A 115 -8.54 -4.15 7.16
CA THR A 115 -9.23 -5.38 7.59
C THR A 115 -10.68 -5.43 7.11
N ASN A 116 -11.36 -4.29 7.07
CA ASN A 116 -12.76 -4.19 6.64
C ASN A 116 -12.91 -3.98 5.12
N GLY A 117 -11.81 -3.78 4.38
CA GLY A 117 -11.85 -3.49 2.94
C GLY A 117 -12.45 -2.13 2.57
N ASN A 118 -12.66 -1.24 3.55
CA ASN A 118 -13.30 0.05 3.34
C ASN A 118 -12.25 1.15 3.13
N VAL A 119 -12.19 1.71 1.93
CA VAL A 119 -11.63 3.05 1.67
C VAL A 119 -12.79 3.96 1.33
N LEU A 120 -13.54 4.35 2.35
CA LEU A 120 -14.34 5.56 2.26
C LEU A 120 -13.35 6.71 2.50
N TYR A 121 -13.34 7.74 1.64
CA TYR A 121 -12.53 8.97 1.76
C TYR A 121 -11.19 9.07 1.00
N LEU A 122 -11.00 8.40 -0.13
CA LEU A 122 -9.94 8.79 -1.09
C LEU A 122 -10.47 8.79 -2.54
N CYS A 123 -11.43 9.69 -2.82
CA CYS A 123 -11.68 10.26 -4.14
C CYS A 123 -11.27 11.74 -4.09
#